data_AF-A0A328TGJ6-F1
#
_entry.id   AF-A0A328TGJ6-F1
#
_cell.length_a   1.000
_cell.length_b   1.000
_cell.length_c   1.000
_cell.angle_alpha   90.00
_cell.angle_beta   90.00
_cell.angle_gamma   90.00
#
_symmetry.space_group_name_H-M   'P 1'
#
loop_
_entity.id
_entity.type
_entity.pdbx_description
1 polymer ?
#
loop_
_entity_poly.entity_id
_entity_poly.type
_entity_poly.pdbx_seq_one_letter_code
_entity_poly.pdbx_strand_id
1 'polypeptide(L)'
;ERAASLIQADEYRYVSPTFRYDEQGNVRELVNAALTNMPVLDGMRQVAASLMFFDNGEQPMNENLRLVLCAIMGLGNEADEAAIQAAAEALQKGQLKEANCSSISALIEAQKAQLTAKDQSIQEGQTKIAALSSGQQNGKPDSTQYVPVAVVDDLRNELASLSSQIQGDKVETLLTAALSDGRVMKGADEDNLRELGRSNYGLMEKMIGTRNPIKALSQLQSDGMTFDTGKHDGNVGLTADQLAICSQMG
;
A
#
# COMPACT_ATOMS: atom_id res chain seq x y z
N GLU A 1 70.31 83.20 -28.85
CA GLU A 1 70.87 82.20 -29.79
C GLU A 1 70.66 80.76 -29.35
N ARG A 2 71.16 80.32 -28.18
CA ARG A 2 71.02 78.92 -27.72
C ARG A 2 69.58 78.39 -27.66
N ALA A 3 68.60 79.20 -27.26
CA ALA A 3 67.19 78.79 -27.23
C ALA A 3 66.61 78.52 -28.64
N ALA A 4 66.99 79.32 -29.64
CA ALA A 4 66.53 79.13 -31.02
C ALA A 4 67.12 77.83 -31.62
N SER A 5 68.37 77.52 -31.29
CA SER A 5 69.04 76.29 -31.71
C SER A 5 68.36 75.04 -31.15
N LEU A 6 67.92 75.08 -29.88
CA LEU A 6 67.23 73.97 -29.21
C LEU A 6 65.80 73.77 -29.73
N ILE A 7 65.11 74.85 -30.12
CA ILE A 7 63.82 74.78 -30.83
C ILE A 7 64.01 74.19 -32.23
N GLN A 8 65.06 74.59 -32.96
CA GLN A 8 65.37 74.05 -34.28
C GLN A 8 65.80 72.57 -34.24
N ALA A 9 66.43 72.14 -33.15
CA ALA A 9 66.79 70.75 -32.89
C ALA A 9 65.57 69.90 -32.45
N ASP A 10 64.36 70.46 -32.43
CA ASP A 10 63.11 69.83 -32.00
C ASP A 10 63.13 69.30 -30.54
N GLU A 11 64.09 69.71 -29.70
CA GLU A 11 64.26 69.19 -28.33
C GLU A 11 63.14 69.62 -27.36
N TYR A 12 62.45 70.73 -27.65
CA TYR A 12 61.31 71.22 -26.86
C TYR A 12 59.95 70.80 -27.43
N ARG A 13 59.95 70.02 -28.52
CA ARG A 13 58.73 69.50 -29.09
C ARG A 13 58.15 68.50 -28.08
N TYR A 14 56.86 68.62 -27.79
CA TYR A 14 56.07 67.70 -26.94
C TYR A 14 56.23 67.86 -25.41
N VAL A 15 56.92 68.90 -24.96
CA VAL A 15 56.72 69.46 -23.62
C VAL A 15 55.64 70.54 -23.73
N SER A 16 54.64 70.55 -22.85
CA SER A 16 53.59 71.58 -22.83
C SER A 16 53.85 72.60 -21.71
N PRO A 17 54.79 73.55 -21.89
CA PRO A 17 55.05 74.56 -20.89
C PRO A 17 53.93 75.59 -20.85
N THR A 18 53.42 75.87 -19.65
CA THR A 18 52.52 77.01 -19.44
C THR A 18 53.35 78.24 -19.08
N PHE A 19 53.24 79.31 -19.88
CA PHE A 19 53.96 80.57 -19.65
C PHE A 19 53.04 81.68 -19.12
N ARG A 20 53.61 82.60 -18.32
CA ARG A 20 52.98 83.90 -18.01
C ARG A 20 53.61 85.00 -18.85
N TYR A 21 52.80 85.96 -19.27
CA TYR A 21 53.19 87.11 -20.10
C TYR A 21 52.99 88.43 -19.35
N ASP A 22 53.77 89.46 -19.69
CA ASP A 22 53.48 90.85 -19.30
C ASP A 22 52.44 91.51 -20.22
N GLU A 23 51.99 92.73 -19.89
CA GLU A 23 51.00 93.48 -20.69
C GLU A 23 51.48 93.81 -22.12
N GLN A 24 52.78 93.67 -22.38
CA GLN A 24 53.42 93.89 -23.69
C GLN A 24 53.62 92.58 -24.46
N GLY A 25 53.22 91.44 -23.88
CA GLY A 25 53.27 90.12 -24.50
C GLY A 25 54.61 89.39 -24.35
N ASN A 26 55.55 89.87 -23.54
CA ASN A 26 56.83 89.17 -23.31
C ASN A 26 56.67 88.09 -22.24
N VAL A 27 57.24 86.91 -22.51
CA VAL A 27 57.24 85.76 -21.58
C VAL A 27 58.09 86.09 -20.34
N ARG A 28 57.49 86.00 -19.15
CA ARG A 28 58.18 86.25 -17.86
C ARG A 28 58.55 84.98 -17.10
N GLU A 29 57.71 83.95 -17.14
CA GLU A 29 57.88 82.78 -16.27
C GLU A 29 57.31 81.50 -16.92
N LEU A 30 57.98 80.36 -16.71
CA LEU A 30 57.51 79.01 -17.07
C LEU A 30 57.00 78.33 -15.80
N VAL A 31 55.72 77.92 -15.79
CA VAL A 31 54.99 77.48 -14.59
C VAL A 31 55.06 75.97 -14.36
N ASN A 32 54.91 75.15 -15.41
CA ASN A 32 54.98 73.68 -15.31
C ASN A 32 55.26 73.05 -16.70
N ALA A 33 55.97 71.91 -16.71
CA ALA A 33 56.19 71.01 -17.82
C ALA A 33 55.96 69.56 -17.34
N ALA A 34 54.76 69.00 -17.57
CA ALA A 34 54.38 67.68 -17.06
C ALA A 34 54.32 66.60 -18.16
N LEU A 35 54.79 65.38 -17.86
CA LEU A 35 54.57 64.17 -18.66
C LEU A 35 53.17 63.61 -18.36
N THR A 36 52.36 63.31 -19.37
CA THR A 36 51.03 62.69 -19.19
C THR A 36 51.08 61.17 -19.42
N ASN A 37 50.17 60.43 -18.78
CA ASN A 37 50.21 58.96 -18.65
C ASN A 37 50.00 58.19 -19.98
N MET A 38 49.58 58.87 -21.06
CA MET A 38 49.50 58.29 -22.42
C MET A 38 49.73 59.41 -23.45
N PRO A 39 50.95 59.55 -23.97
CA PRO A 39 51.21 60.55 -25.02
C PRO A 39 50.55 60.12 -26.34
N VAL A 40 49.67 60.95 -26.89
CA VAL A 40 48.95 60.74 -28.18
C VAL A 40 49.78 61.24 -29.36
N LEU A 41 51.08 60.91 -29.42
CA LEU A 41 51.99 61.41 -30.47
C LEU A 41 52.99 60.34 -30.92
N ASP A 42 53.17 60.23 -32.25
CA ASP A 42 54.07 59.29 -32.90
C ASP A 42 55.53 59.58 -32.52
N GLY A 43 56.26 58.52 -32.12
CA GLY A 43 57.65 58.59 -31.64
C GLY A 43 57.83 58.41 -30.13
N MET A 44 56.78 58.59 -29.31
CA MET A 44 56.81 58.33 -27.86
C MET A 44 56.43 56.88 -27.49
N ARG A 45 56.48 55.97 -28.48
CA ARG A 45 56.10 54.56 -28.36
C ARG A 45 56.96 53.81 -27.32
N GLN A 46 58.19 54.25 -27.04
CA GLN A 46 59.06 53.62 -26.03
C GLN A 46 58.57 53.86 -24.59
N VAL A 47 58.00 55.04 -24.29
CA VAL A 47 57.42 55.37 -22.97
C VAL A 47 56.03 54.75 -22.82
N ALA A 48 55.24 54.70 -23.90
CA ALA A 48 54.01 53.93 -23.93
C ALA A 48 54.26 52.43 -23.77
N ALA A 49 55.36 51.90 -24.34
CA ALA A 49 55.75 50.50 -24.16
C ALA A 49 56.10 50.18 -22.70
N SER A 50 56.78 51.07 -21.96
CA SER A 50 57.01 50.86 -20.51
C SER A 50 55.71 50.79 -19.70
N LEU A 51 54.65 51.48 -20.14
CA LEU A 51 53.31 51.36 -19.56
C LEU A 51 52.59 50.06 -20.00
N MET A 52 52.96 49.46 -21.12
CA MET A 52 52.45 48.15 -21.53
C MET A 52 53.20 46.97 -20.87
N PHE A 53 54.35 47.24 -20.26
CA PHE A 53 55.07 46.29 -19.40
C PHE A 53 54.63 46.32 -17.94
N PHE A 54 53.54 47.03 -17.60
CA PHE A 54 52.82 46.71 -16.37
C PHE A 54 52.25 45.30 -16.54
N ASP A 55 52.99 44.35 -15.99
CA ASP A 55 52.53 42.99 -15.77
C ASP A 55 51.23 43.09 -14.96
N ASN A 56 50.10 42.99 -15.65
CA ASN A 56 48.83 42.62 -15.02
C ASN A 56 48.89 41.13 -14.71
N GLY A 57 49.99 40.69 -14.08
CA GLY A 57 50.19 39.31 -13.72
C GLY A 57 48.99 38.94 -12.90
N GLU A 58 48.12 38.10 -13.48
CA GLU A 58 47.03 37.47 -12.74
C GLU A 58 47.71 36.80 -11.57
N GLN A 59 47.64 37.44 -10.40
CA GLN A 59 48.25 36.87 -9.22
C GLN A 59 47.44 35.62 -8.92
N PRO A 60 48.05 34.42 -8.96
CA PRO A 60 47.33 33.21 -8.63
C PRO A 60 46.73 33.37 -7.24
N MET A 61 45.51 32.85 -7.07
CA MET A 61 44.80 32.94 -5.80
C MET A 61 45.70 32.48 -4.65
N ASN A 62 45.60 33.16 -3.50
CA ASN A 62 46.39 32.81 -2.32
C ASN A 62 46.24 31.31 -2.01
N GLU A 63 47.36 30.59 -1.97
CA GLU A 63 47.37 29.14 -1.84
C GLU A 63 46.63 28.64 -0.58
N ASN A 64 46.71 29.39 0.53
CA ASN A 64 45.97 29.05 1.74
C ASN A 64 44.46 29.19 1.55
N LEU A 65 44.01 30.20 0.80
CA LEU A 65 42.59 30.39 0.50
C LEU A 65 42.07 29.27 -0.40
N ARG A 66 42.86 28.84 -1.38
CA ARG A 66 42.56 27.69 -2.25
C ARG A 66 42.39 26.41 -1.43
N LEU A 67 43.34 26.11 -0.55
CA LEU A 67 43.27 24.93 0.32
C LEU A 67 42.07 24.95 1.26
N VAL A 68 41.74 26.11 1.84
CA VAL A 68 40.54 26.26 2.70
C VAL A 68 39.26 26.01 1.91
N LEU A 69 39.14 26.55 0.70
CA LEU A 69 37.97 26.32 -0.16
C LEU A 69 37.87 24.85 -0.57
N CYS A 70 38.98 24.22 -0.97
CA CYS A 70 39.01 22.79 -1.26
C CYS A 70 38.54 21.97 -0.05
N ALA A 71 39.00 22.29 1.16
CA ALA A 71 38.59 21.59 2.38
C ALA A 71 37.10 21.76 2.69
N ILE A 72 36.55 22.98 2.57
CA ILE A 72 35.12 23.26 2.80
C ILE A 72 34.24 22.50 1.81
N MET A 73 34.69 22.39 0.56
CA MET A 73 33.92 21.80 -0.53
C MET A 73 34.21 20.30 -0.75
N GLY A 74 35.16 19.73 -0.01
CA GLY A 74 35.57 18.34 -0.12
C GLY A 74 36.36 17.99 -1.39
N LEU A 75 37.02 18.96 -2.02
CA LEU A 75 37.91 18.73 -3.17
C LEU A 75 39.32 18.33 -2.73
N GLY A 76 40.05 17.65 -3.61
CA GLY A 76 41.47 17.32 -3.38
C GLY A 76 42.36 18.57 -3.31
N ASN A 77 43.49 18.46 -2.62
CA ASN A 77 44.42 19.57 -2.41
C ASN A 77 45.03 20.12 -3.71
N GLU A 78 44.99 19.38 -4.82
CA GLU A 78 45.51 19.81 -6.13
C GLU A 78 44.42 20.43 -7.03
N ALA A 79 43.20 20.63 -6.52
CA ALA A 79 42.10 21.17 -7.33
C ALA A 79 42.38 22.62 -7.76
N ASP A 80 42.28 22.87 -9.05
CA ASP A 80 42.46 24.20 -9.64
C ASP A 80 41.24 25.09 -9.39
N GLU A 81 41.39 26.38 -9.71
CA GLU A 81 40.32 27.37 -9.54
C GLU A 81 39.07 27.02 -10.36
N ALA A 82 39.26 26.42 -11.54
CA ALA A 82 38.17 25.94 -12.39
C ALA A 82 37.34 24.84 -11.69
N ALA A 83 37.99 23.90 -11.00
CA ALA A 83 37.30 22.86 -10.24
C ALA A 83 36.53 23.43 -9.04
N ILE A 84 37.10 24.42 -8.33
CA ILE A 84 36.42 25.10 -7.20
C ILE A 84 35.19 25.85 -7.71
N GLN A 85 35.32 26.58 -8.82
CA GLN A 85 34.20 27.29 -9.43
C GLN A 85 33.10 26.33 -9.90
N ALA A 86 33.48 25.22 -10.56
CA ALA A 86 32.52 24.20 -10.99
C ALA A 86 31.77 23.59 -9.81
N ALA A 87 32.46 23.30 -8.70
CA ALA A 87 31.82 22.81 -7.47
C ALA A 87 30.87 23.84 -6.86
N ALA A 88 31.22 25.13 -6.89
CA ALA A 88 30.37 26.21 -6.36
C ALA A 88 29.10 26.38 -7.20
N GLU A 89 29.25 26.34 -8.52
CA GLU A 89 28.13 26.37 -9.45
C GLU A 89 27.23 25.14 -9.31
N ALA A 90 27.81 23.95 -9.13
CA ALA A 90 27.05 22.72 -8.90
C ALA A 90 26.24 22.79 -7.60
N LEU A 91 26.82 23.31 -6.52
CA LEU A 91 26.13 23.51 -5.25
C LEU A 91 25.01 24.55 -5.39
N GLN A 92 25.27 25.66 -6.08
CA GLN A 92 24.28 26.71 -6.30
C GLN A 92 23.13 26.25 -7.20
N LYS A 93 23.41 25.59 -8.32
CA LYS A 93 22.41 25.13 -9.29
C LYS A 93 21.66 23.89 -8.80
N GLY A 94 22.37 22.91 -8.25
CA GLY A 94 21.81 21.63 -7.85
C GLY A 94 21.17 21.64 -6.47
N GLN A 95 21.80 22.23 -5.46
CA GLN A 95 21.25 22.16 -4.10
C GLN A 95 20.41 23.38 -3.72
N LEU A 96 20.93 24.59 -3.94
CA LEU A 96 20.25 25.82 -3.50
C LEU A 96 19.04 26.17 -4.36
N LYS A 97 19.14 26.11 -5.69
CA LYS A 97 18.00 26.41 -6.57
C LYS A 97 16.91 25.34 -6.52
N GLU A 98 17.26 24.05 -6.54
CA GLU A 98 16.26 22.98 -6.44
C GLU A 98 15.50 23.03 -5.11
N ALA A 99 16.19 23.32 -4.01
CA ALA A 99 15.58 23.46 -2.70
C ALA A 99 15.00 24.87 -2.43
N ASN A 100 15.02 25.79 -3.40
CA ASN A 100 14.60 27.20 -3.26
C ASN A 100 15.20 27.91 -2.02
N CYS A 101 16.46 27.64 -1.70
CA CYS A 101 17.16 28.21 -0.56
C CYS A 101 18.08 29.35 -0.98
N SER A 102 18.07 30.47 -0.25
CA SER A 102 18.91 31.65 -0.53
C SER A 102 20.36 31.49 -0.08
N SER A 103 20.67 30.51 0.77
CA SER A 103 22.00 30.27 1.32
C SER A 103 22.17 28.81 1.74
N ILE A 104 23.43 28.38 1.91
CA ILE A 104 23.78 27.05 2.46
C ILE A 104 23.21 26.87 3.87
N SER A 105 23.21 27.92 4.70
CA SER A 105 22.61 27.88 6.03
C SER A 105 21.09 27.62 5.97
N ALA A 106 20.38 28.26 5.05
CA ALA A 106 18.95 28.04 4.84
C ALA A 106 18.67 26.60 4.38
N LEU A 107 19.51 26.06 3.50
CA LEU A 107 19.42 24.66 3.06
C LEU A 107 19.60 23.67 4.22
N ILE A 108 20.61 23.89 5.07
CA ILE A 108 20.86 23.03 6.23
C ILE A 108 19.67 23.04 7.19
N GLU A 109 19.11 24.22 7.47
CA GLU A 109 17.93 24.33 8.35
C GLU A 109 16.69 23.68 7.73
N ALA A 110 16.47 23.83 6.43
CA ALA A 110 15.38 23.15 5.72
C ALA A 110 15.53 21.61 5.78
N GLN A 111 16.75 21.09 5.58
CA GLN A 111 17.03 19.66 5.69
C GLN A 111 16.84 19.13 7.12
N LYS A 112 17.29 19.88 8.14
CA LYS A 112 17.04 19.54 9.55
C LYS A 112 15.56 19.48 9.85
N ALA A 113 14.78 20.48 9.41
CA ALA A 113 13.33 20.49 9.60
C ALA A 113 12.67 19.27 8.94
N GLN A 114 13.13 18.88 7.74
CA GLN A 114 12.64 17.69 7.04
C GLN A 114 13.01 16.39 7.76
N LEU A 115 14.21 16.30 8.35
CA LEU A 115 14.63 15.18 9.19
C LEU A 115 13.75 15.07 10.44
N THR A 116 13.52 16.17 11.16
CA THR A 116 12.64 16.20 12.33
C THR A 116 11.21 15.78 11.99
N ALA A 117 10.67 16.25 10.86
CA ALA A 117 9.35 15.84 10.39
C ALA A 117 9.27 14.35 10.06
N LYS A 118 10.33 13.78 9.44
CA LYS A 118 10.42 12.33 9.18
C LYS A 118 10.51 11.54 10.48
N ASP A 119 11.31 11.97 11.44
CA ASP A 119 11.43 11.31 12.75
C ASP A 119 10.10 11.31 13.51
N GLN A 120 9.39 12.44 13.49
CA GLN A 120 8.04 12.52 14.07
C GLN A 120 7.07 11.55 13.36
N SER A 121 7.09 11.50 12.03
CA SER A 121 6.26 10.55 11.26
C SER A 121 6.57 9.08 11.60
N ILE A 122 7.85 8.75 11.82
CA ILE A 122 8.28 7.42 12.25
C ILE A 122 7.74 7.11 13.65
N GLN A 123 7.86 8.04 14.60
CA GLN A 123 7.34 7.86 15.96
C GLN A 123 5.81 7.70 15.99
N GLU A 124 5.09 8.49 15.20
CA GLU A 124 3.65 8.35 15.03
C GLU A 124 3.28 7.00 14.40
N GLY A 125 4.03 6.56 13.40
CA GLY A 125 3.88 5.24 12.78
C GLY A 125 4.10 4.11 13.78
N GLN A 126 5.16 4.18 14.59
CA GLN A 126 5.44 3.22 15.66
C GLN A 126 4.32 3.19 16.71
N THR A 127 3.77 4.35 17.08
CA THR A 127 2.66 4.45 18.01
C THR A 127 1.40 3.79 17.46
N LYS A 128 1.07 4.01 16.18
CA LYS A 128 -0.05 3.35 15.50
C LYS A 128 0.15 1.84 15.42
N ILE A 129 1.36 1.38 15.08
CA ILE A 129 1.69 -0.05 15.04
C ILE A 129 1.54 -0.66 16.43
N ALA A 130 2.03 0.01 17.48
CA ALA A 130 1.88 -0.45 18.86
C ALA A 130 0.40 -0.52 19.29
N ALA A 131 -0.43 0.45 18.89
CA ALA A 131 -1.86 0.46 19.16
C ALA A 131 -2.63 -0.63 18.40
N LEU A 132 -2.29 -0.88 17.12
CA LEU A 132 -2.88 -1.98 16.35
C LEU A 132 -2.43 -3.34 16.88
N SER A 133 -1.16 -3.44 17.27
CA SER A 133 -0.60 -4.64 17.88
C SER A 133 -1.24 -4.91 19.23
N SER A 134 -1.48 -3.90 20.08
CA SER A 134 -2.19 -4.09 21.35
C SER A 134 -3.66 -4.44 21.14
N GLY A 135 -4.31 -3.90 20.11
CA GLY A 135 -5.64 -4.33 19.65
C GLY A 135 -5.70 -5.80 19.22
N GLN A 136 -4.63 -6.31 18.59
CA GLN A 136 -4.47 -7.73 18.26
C GLN A 136 -4.04 -8.61 19.45
N GLN A 137 -3.36 -8.03 20.45
CA GLN A 137 -2.90 -8.74 21.67
C GLN A 137 -4.00 -8.90 22.73
N ASN A 138 -5.21 -8.33 22.52
CA ASN A 138 -6.45 -8.92 23.05
C ASN A 138 -6.77 -10.22 22.28
N GLY A 139 -5.80 -11.14 22.23
CA GLY A 139 -5.78 -12.40 21.48
C GLY A 139 -6.81 -13.45 21.92
N LYS A 140 -7.83 -13.02 22.67
CA LYS A 140 -9.15 -13.65 22.64
C LYS A 140 -10.10 -12.58 22.15
N PRO A 141 -10.59 -12.66 20.89
CA PRO A 141 -11.83 -12.00 20.52
C PRO A 141 -12.81 -12.23 21.66
N ASP A 142 -13.30 -11.16 22.27
CA ASP A 142 -14.23 -11.25 23.40
C ASP A 142 -15.34 -12.22 23.00
N SER A 143 -15.39 -13.39 23.63
CA SER A 143 -16.29 -14.47 23.25
C SER A 143 -17.76 -14.11 23.48
N THR A 144 -18.03 -12.99 24.15
CA THR A 144 -19.37 -12.43 24.30
C THR A 144 -19.78 -11.50 23.14
N GLN A 145 -18.82 -11.00 22.37
CA GLN A 145 -19.05 -10.10 21.22
C GLN A 145 -18.66 -10.72 19.86
N TYR A 146 -17.68 -11.62 19.82
CA TYR A 146 -17.13 -12.19 18.60
C TYR A 146 -17.06 -13.71 18.70
N VAL A 147 -17.89 -14.40 17.91
CA VAL A 147 -17.88 -15.85 17.77
C VAL A 147 -17.09 -16.24 16.51
N PRO A 148 -16.20 -17.24 16.57
CA PRO A 148 -15.52 -17.73 15.38
C PRO A 148 -16.52 -18.19 14.31
N VAL A 149 -16.29 -17.80 13.06
CA VAL A 149 -17.15 -18.17 11.92
C VAL A 149 -17.27 -19.69 11.79
N ALA A 150 -16.18 -20.43 12.06
CA ALA A 150 -16.17 -21.89 12.07
C ALA A 150 -17.23 -22.48 13.02
N VAL A 151 -17.38 -21.93 14.24
CA VAL A 151 -18.38 -22.42 15.21
C VAL A 151 -19.80 -22.14 14.72
N VAL A 152 -20.03 -21.00 14.07
CA VAL A 152 -21.34 -20.66 13.50
C VAL A 152 -21.68 -21.57 12.32
N ASP A 153 -20.69 -21.89 11.47
CA ASP A 153 -20.90 -22.79 10.34
C ASP A 153 -21.12 -24.24 10.80
N ASP A 154 -20.39 -24.70 11.82
CA ASP A 154 -20.62 -26.00 12.45
C ASP A 154 -22.04 -26.07 13.04
N LEU A 155 -22.47 -25.04 13.78
CA LEU A 155 -23.81 -25.00 14.37
C LEU A 155 -24.92 -24.95 13.29
N ARG A 156 -24.68 -24.28 12.17
CA ARG A 156 -25.59 -24.29 11.01
C ARG A 156 -25.70 -25.68 10.39
N ASN A 157 -24.57 -26.37 10.25
CA ASN A 157 -24.55 -27.74 9.73
C ASN A 157 -25.28 -28.71 10.67
N GLU A 158 -25.06 -28.61 11.98
CA GLU A 158 -25.78 -29.39 12.98
C GLU A 158 -27.28 -29.12 12.94
N LEU A 159 -27.69 -27.84 12.86
CA LEU A 159 -29.11 -27.48 12.76
C LEU A 159 -29.75 -28.00 11.47
N ALA A 160 -29.06 -27.93 10.33
CA ALA A 160 -29.55 -28.48 9.07
C ALA A 160 -29.69 -30.01 9.13
N SER A 161 -28.70 -30.70 9.69
CA SER A 161 -28.74 -32.15 9.90
C SER A 161 -29.89 -32.56 10.84
N LEU A 162 -30.01 -31.89 11.98
CA LEU A 162 -31.07 -32.16 12.95
C LEU A 162 -32.46 -31.86 12.39
N SER A 163 -32.60 -30.77 11.62
CA SER A 163 -33.85 -30.45 10.93
C SER A 163 -34.25 -31.54 9.92
N SER A 164 -33.29 -32.03 9.13
CA SER A 164 -33.52 -33.14 8.19
C SER A 164 -33.87 -34.44 8.93
N GLN A 165 -33.23 -34.72 10.07
CA GLN A 165 -33.52 -35.90 10.87
C GLN A 165 -34.93 -35.86 11.44
N ILE A 166 -35.31 -34.76 12.10
CA ILE A 166 -36.66 -34.56 12.63
C ILE A 166 -37.72 -34.70 11.52
N GLN A 167 -37.43 -34.18 10.34
CA GLN A 167 -38.31 -34.29 9.19
C GLN A 167 -38.46 -35.75 8.73
N GLY A 168 -37.35 -36.49 8.64
CA GLY A 168 -37.35 -37.93 8.33
C GLY A 168 -38.11 -38.76 9.37
N ASP A 169 -37.87 -38.52 10.65
CA ASP A 169 -38.51 -39.26 11.74
C ASP A 169 -40.03 -39.05 11.75
N LYS A 170 -40.50 -37.82 11.52
CA LYS A 170 -41.94 -37.53 11.38
C LYS A 170 -42.57 -38.28 10.21
N VAL A 171 -41.87 -38.35 9.08
CA VAL A 171 -42.32 -39.07 7.89
C VAL A 171 -42.44 -40.56 8.18
N GLU A 172 -41.39 -41.17 8.73
CA GLU A 172 -41.39 -42.60 9.06
C GLU A 172 -42.45 -42.95 10.12
N THR A 173 -42.65 -42.09 11.13
CA THR A 173 -43.66 -42.29 12.17
C THR A 173 -45.07 -42.31 11.56
N LEU A 174 -45.40 -41.31 10.74
CA LEU A 174 -46.72 -41.23 10.11
C LEU A 174 -46.91 -42.35 9.09
N LEU A 175 -45.90 -42.67 8.29
CA LEU A 175 -45.94 -43.76 7.31
C LEU A 175 -46.15 -45.12 7.97
N THR A 176 -45.45 -45.39 9.08
CA THR A 176 -45.60 -46.63 9.86
C THR A 176 -47.03 -46.77 10.40
N ALA A 177 -47.58 -45.68 10.96
CA ALA A 177 -48.97 -45.65 11.41
C ALA A 177 -49.95 -45.89 10.24
N ALA A 178 -49.72 -45.27 9.09
CA ALA A 178 -50.58 -45.40 7.91
C ALA A 178 -50.52 -46.80 7.25
N LEU A 179 -49.35 -47.45 7.27
CA LEU A 179 -49.17 -48.83 6.85
C LEU A 179 -49.90 -49.80 7.79
N SER A 180 -49.82 -49.55 9.10
CA SER A 180 -50.49 -50.37 10.13
C SER A 180 -52.01 -50.25 10.05
N ASP A 181 -52.53 -49.04 9.77
CA ASP A 181 -53.95 -48.77 9.53
C ASP A 181 -54.47 -49.34 8.19
N GLY A 182 -53.58 -49.77 7.28
CA GLY A 182 -53.94 -50.20 5.93
C GLY A 182 -54.37 -49.06 4.99
N ARG A 183 -53.94 -47.81 5.26
CA ARG A 183 -54.19 -46.63 4.40
C ARG A 183 -53.14 -46.47 3.29
N VAL A 184 -51.98 -47.09 3.45
CA VAL A 184 -50.86 -47.06 2.50
C VAL A 184 -50.50 -48.49 2.11
N MET A 185 -50.19 -48.71 0.84
CA MET A 185 -49.77 -50.01 0.34
C MET A 185 -48.24 -50.14 0.39
N LYS A 186 -47.73 -51.28 0.87
CA LYS A 186 -46.28 -51.55 0.90
C LYS A 186 -45.67 -51.56 -0.51
N GLY A 187 -44.42 -51.13 -0.60
CA GLY A 187 -43.68 -51.05 -1.87
C GLY A 187 -43.76 -49.66 -2.51
N ALA A 188 -44.15 -49.58 -3.77
CA ALA A 188 -44.05 -48.34 -4.55
C ALA A 188 -44.82 -47.15 -3.95
N ASP A 189 -45.99 -47.37 -3.34
CA ASP A 189 -46.77 -46.29 -2.72
C ASP A 189 -46.14 -45.79 -1.41
N GLU A 190 -45.57 -46.70 -0.61
CA GLU A 190 -44.78 -46.37 0.57
C GLU A 190 -43.54 -45.54 0.21
N ASP A 191 -42.79 -45.96 -0.82
CA ASP A 191 -41.57 -45.27 -1.25
C ASP A 191 -41.88 -43.87 -1.81
N ASN A 192 -42.94 -43.74 -2.62
CA ASN A 192 -43.39 -42.45 -3.13
C ASN A 192 -43.84 -41.51 -2.02
N LEU A 193 -44.55 -42.01 -1.00
CA LEU A 193 -44.97 -41.20 0.15
C LEU A 193 -43.80 -40.84 1.06
N ARG A 194 -42.82 -41.72 1.21
CA ARG A 194 -41.57 -41.44 1.93
C ARG A 194 -40.78 -40.31 1.25
N GLU A 195 -40.65 -40.35 -0.07
CA GLU A 195 -40.01 -39.29 -0.86
C GLU A 195 -40.81 -37.98 -0.80
N LEU A 196 -42.13 -38.07 -0.95
CA LEU A 196 -43.02 -36.92 -0.82
C LEU A 196 -42.91 -36.28 0.58
N GLY A 197 -42.93 -37.08 1.65
CA GLY A 197 -42.82 -36.60 3.02
C GLY A 197 -41.50 -35.89 3.31
N ARG A 198 -40.40 -36.32 2.68
CA ARG A 198 -39.10 -35.63 2.78
C ARG A 198 -39.12 -34.25 2.13
N SER A 199 -39.87 -34.09 1.03
CA SER A 199 -40.01 -32.81 0.32
C SER A 199 -41.11 -31.91 0.89
N ASN A 200 -42.24 -32.48 1.30
CA ASN A 200 -43.44 -31.78 1.76
C ASN A 200 -44.27 -32.67 2.70
N TYR A 201 -43.98 -32.58 4.00
CA TYR A 201 -44.72 -33.27 5.05
C TYR A 201 -46.22 -32.99 5.03
N GLY A 202 -46.59 -31.71 4.92
CA GLY A 202 -47.99 -31.29 5.06
C GLY A 202 -48.88 -31.86 3.95
N LEU A 203 -48.32 -31.99 2.73
CA LEU A 203 -49.02 -32.65 1.64
C LEU A 203 -49.16 -34.16 1.88
N MET A 204 -48.11 -34.83 2.36
CA MET A 204 -48.15 -36.25 2.72
C MET A 204 -49.19 -36.53 3.82
N GLU A 205 -49.18 -35.74 4.89
CA GLU A 205 -50.13 -35.84 6.00
C GLU A 205 -51.57 -35.68 5.52
N LYS A 206 -51.83 -34.67 4.68
CA LYS A 206 -53.15 -34.46 4.08
C LYS A 206 -53.58 -35.63 3.20
N MET A 207 -52.68 -36.15 2.35
CA MET A 207 -52.98 -37.28 1.47
C MET A 207 -53.34 -38.53 2.27
N ILE A 208 -52.55 -38.88 3.29
CA ILE A 208 -52.82 -40.03 4.15
C ILE A 208 -54.11 -39.83 4.96
N GLY A 209 -54.35 -38.62 5.45
CA GLY A 209 -55.59 -38.27 6.16
C GLY A 209 -56.85 -38.47 5.33
N THR A 210 -56.80 -38.24 4.01
CA THR A 210 -57.93 -38.43 3.10
C THR A 210 -58.16 -39.88 2.65
N ARG A 211 -57.18 -40.78 2.86
CA ARG A 211 -57.29 -42.19 2.44
C ARG A 211 -58.13 -42.98 3.43
N ASN A 212 -59.08 -43.75 2.91
CA ASN A 212 -59.85 -44.72 3.69
C ASN A 212 -59.04 -46.01 3.90
N PRO A 213 -59.07 -46.61 5.11
CA PRO A 213 -58.32 -47.83 5.40
C PRO A 213 -58.86 -49.04 4.62
N ILE A 214 -57.97 -49.81 4.01
CA ILE A 214 -58.29 -51.05 3.33
C ILE A 214 -58.12 -52.21 4.32
N LYS A 215 -59.24 -52.74 4.85
CA LYS A 215 -59.22 -53.79 5.89
C LYS A 215 -58.44 -55.06 5.50
N ALA A 216 -58.41 -55.39 4.20
CA ALA A 216 -57.66 -56.54 3.69
C ALA A 216 -56.13 -56.40 3.85
N LEU A 217 -55.61 -55.17 4.05
CA LEU A 217 -54.18 -54.91 4.26
C LEU A 217 -53.80 -54.92 5.75
N SER A 218 -54.78 -54.83 6.66
CA SER A 218 -54.56 -54.84 8.11
C SER A 218 -55.01 -56.12 8.81
N GLN A 219 -55.76 -57.00 8.13
CA GLN A 219 -56.26 -58.26 8.67
C GLN A 219 -55.74 -59.47 7.89
N LEU A 220 -55.50 -60.58 8.60
CA LEU A 220 -55.19 -61.87 7.96
C LEU A 220 -56.46 -62.44 7.32
N GLN A 221 -56.33 -63.16 6.20
CA GLN A 221 -57.47 -63.80 5.52
C GLN A 221 -58.27 -64.74 6.43
N SER A 222 -57.67 -65.24 7.51
CA SER A 222 -58.28 -66.12 8.51
C SER A 222 -59.13 -65.38 9.57
N ASP A 223 -59.00 -64.06 9.73
CA ASP A 223 -59.65 -63.29 10.81
C ASP A 223 -61.17 -63.12 10.63
N GLY A 224 -61.70 -63.49 9.47
CA GLY A 224 -63.15 -63.54 9.18
C GLY A 224 -63.66 -64.95 8.88
N MET A 225 -62.79 -65.95 8.86
CA MET A 225 -63.17 -67.35 8.67
C MET A 225 -63.45 -67.95 10.04
N THR A 226 -64.71 -67.90 10.48
CA THR A 226 -65.17 -68.94 11.40
C THR A 226 -65.07 -70.24 10.63
N PHE A 227 -64.15 -71.13 10.99
CA PHE A 227 -64.31 -72.53 10.63
C PHE A 227 -65.68 -72.92 11.17
N ASP A 228 -66.66 -73.09 10.29
CA ASP A 228 -67.95 -73.66 10.65
C ASP A 228 -67.67 -75.11 11.06
N THR A 229 -67.26 -75.30 12.31
CA THR A 229 -67.60 -76.53 13.01
C THR A 229 -69.10 -76.44 13.21
N GLY A 230 -69.85 -76.81 12.17
CA GLY A 230 -71.31 -76.86 12.21
C GLY A 230 -71.72 -77.46 13.54
N LYS A 231 -72.55 -76.72 14.27
CA LYS A 231 -73.05 -77.06 15.61
C LYS A 231 -73.27 -78.56 15.77
N HIS A 232 -72.34 -79.23 16.45
CA HIS A 232 -72.65 -80.42 17.22
C HIS A 232 -72.51 -80.01 18.69
N ASP A 233 -73.66 -79.73 19.29
CA ASP A 233 -73.82 -79.73 20.74
C ASP A 233 -73.34 -81.09 21.27
N GLY A 234 -72.25 -81.09 22.01
CA GLY A 234 -71.68 -82.28 22.62
C GLY A 234 -70.21 -82.43 22.25
N ASN A 235 -69.36 -82.27 23.26
CA ASN A 235 -67.94 -82.61 23.31
C ASN A 235 -67.55 -83.71 22.30
N VAL A 236 -67.16 -83.35 21.06
CA VAL A 236 -66.68 -84.32 20.06
C VAL A 236 -65.22 -84.62 20.40
N GLY A 237 -65.02 -85.46 21.42
CA GLY A 237 -63.78 -86.18 21.58
C GLY A 237 -63.59 -87.08 20.36
N LEU A 238 -62.39 -87.03 19.76
CA LEU A 238 -62.01 -87.93 18.68
C LEU A 238 -62.35 -89.38 19.08
N THR A 239 -63.07 -90.08 18.21
CA THR A 239 -63.36 -91.49 18.44
C THR A 239 -62.05 -92.29 18.48
N ALA A 240 -62.02 -93.42 19.21
CA ALA A 240 -60.81 -94.21 19.38
C ALA A 240 -60.14 -94.60 18.04
N ASP A 241 -60.96 -94.80 16.99
CA ASP A 241 -60.50 -95.11 15.64
C ASP A 241 -59.84 -93.89 14.96
N GLN A 242 -60.36 -92.68 15.17
CA GLN A 242 -59.78 -91.44 14.62
C GLN A 242 -58.45 -91.09 15.30
N LEU A 243 -58.33 -91.33 16.61
CA LEU A 243 -57.06 -91.19 17.33
C LEU A 243 -56.01 -92.21 16.86
N ALA A 244 -56.43 -93.44 16.53
CA ALA A 244 -55.54 -94.46 15.99
C ALA A 244 -55.03 -94.11 14.58
N ILE A 245 -55.87 -93.50 13.74
CA ILE A 245 -55.45 -93.03 12.40
C ILE A 245 -54.50 -91.85 12.52
N CYS A 246 -54.78 -90.88 13.41
CA CYS A 246 -53.90 -89.74 13.64
C CYS A 246 -52.52 -90.17 14.18
N SER A 247 -52.46 -91.16 15.09
CA SER A 247 -51.19 -91.66 15.59
C SER A 247 -50.40 -92.49 14.57
N GLN A 248 -51.04 -92.99 13.51
CA GLN A 248 -50.38 -93.70 12.41
C GLN A 248 -49.83 -92.76 11.33
N MET A 249 -50.29 -91.51 11.29
CA MET A 249 -49.96 -90.53 10.24
C MET A 249 -48.90 -89.49 10.66
N GLY A 250 -48.38 -89.56 11.90
CA GLY A 250 -47.28 -88.73 12.41
C GLY A 250 -47.73 -87.55 13.26
#